data_AF-A0A165VYW9-F1
#
_entry.id   AF-A0A165VYW9-F1
#
_cell.length_a   1.000
_cell.length_b   1.000
_cell.length_c   1.000
_cell.angle_alpha   90.00
_cell.angle_beta   90.00
_cell.angle_gamma   90.00
#
_symmetry.space_group_name_H-M   'P 1'
#
loop_
_entity.id
_entity.type
_entity.pdbx_description
1 polymer ?
#
loop_
_entity_poly.entity_id
_entity_poly.type
_entity_poly.pdbx_seq_one_letter_code
_entity_poly.pdbx_strand_id
1 'polypeptide(L)'
;MAKTNKDAAFGLRAIGKVGQNRDNQGLGEYSISSGDTTKIFFQDAVSATAAGTIHQAAASEAFLLGSLNGVFYTDPTTSKPTFANHYAGSIAAADIKAFVADDPYERFEIQSNKTSAHAQSDVFNNYNIEVTAGDSANNVSKSEL
;
A
#
# COMPACT_ATOMS: atom_id res chain seq x y z
N MET A 1 31.06 13.96 5.76
CA MET A 1 30.58 12.79 5.01
C MET A 1 29.17 13.10 4.55
N ALA A 2 28.91 13.10 3.25
CA ALA A 2 27.55 13.31 2.74
C ALA A 2 26.67 12.17 3.26
N LYS A 3 25.57 12.49 3.95
CA LYS A 3 24.56 11.49 4.30
C LYS A 3 23.81 11.18 3.01
N THR A 4 24.24 10.16 2.28
CA THR A 4 23.48 9.62 1.16
C THR A 4 22.16 9.09 1.70
N ASN A 5 21.04 9.44 1.08
CA ASN A 5 19.77 8.79 1.36
C ASN A 5 19.97 7.29 1.12
N LYS A 6 19.84 6.47 2.17
CA LYS A 6 19.98 5.03 2.00
C LYS A 6 18.74 4.56 1.27
N ASP A 7 18.92 3.95 0.10
CA ASP A 7 17.83 3.31 -0.60
C ASP A 7 17.28 2.15 0.24
N ALA A 8 16.12 2.39 0.83
CA ALA A 8 15.42 1.51 1.76
C ALA A 8 13.92 1.78 1.67
N ALA A 9 13.36 1.68 0.46
CA ALA A 9 11.96 1.96 0.20
C ALA A 9 11.02 1.13 1.11
N PHE A 10 9.90 1.74 1.48
CA PHE A 10 8.95 1.21 2.47
C PHE A 10 7.48 1.39 2.06
N GLY A 11 7.24 1.77 0.81
CA GLY A 11 5.91 2.09 0.30
C GLY A 11 5.28 3.31 0.97
N LEU A 12 3.95 3.34 0.95
CA LEU A 12 3.12 4.47 1.38
C LEU A 12 2.84 4.37 2.90
N ARG A 13 3.68 4.98 3.75
CA ARG A 13 3.55 4.95 5.22
C ARG A 13 2.68 6.08 5.76
N ALA A 14 1.62 5.76 6.49
CA ALA A 14 0.83 6.76 7.20
C ALA A 14 1.68 7.46 8.29
N ILE A 15 1.69 8.79 8.29
CA ILE A 15 2.44 9.62 9.26
C ILE A 15 1.55 10.52 10.11
N GLY A 16 0.23 10.39 9.95
CA GLY A 16 -0.78 11.10 10.72
C GLY A 16 -1.58 12.11 9.91
N LYS A 17 -2.59 12.66 10.56
CA LYS A 17 -3.68 13.41 9.92
C LYS A 17 -3.42 14.91 9.75
N VAL A 18 -4.07 15.54 8.78
CA VAL A 18 -4.19 16.99 8.63
C VAL A 18 -5.45 17.50 9.35
N GLY A 19 -5.30 18.61 10.07
CA GLY A 19 -6.40 19.29 10.77
C GLY A 19 -6.51 18.92 12.25
N GLN A 20 -7.52 19.45 12.93
CA GLN A 20 -7.77 19.22 14.37
C GLN A 20 -8.75 18.07 14.64
N ASN A 21 -8.93 17.16 13.67
CA ASN A 21 -9.85 16.04 13.81
C ASN A 21 -9.23 14.94 14.69
N ARG A 22 -10.08 14.15 15.35
CA ARG A 22 -9.61 12.98 16.11
C ARG A 22 -8.91 12.01 15.15
N ASP A 23 -7.68 11.66 15.48
CA ASP A 23 -6.92 10.64 14.80
C ASP A 23 -7.04 9.32 15.57
N ASN A 24 -7.79 8.37 15.00
CA ASN A 24 -8.01 7.05 15.58
C ASN A 24 -7.26 5.96 14.79
N GLN A 25 -6.52 6.32 13.73
CA GLN A 25 -5.80 5.37 12.86
C GLN A 25 -6.67 4.17 12.45
N GLY A 26 -7.94 4.44 12.14
CA GLY A 26 -8.89 3.42 11.69
C GLY A 26 -8.59 3.00 10.26
N LEU A 27 -8.82 1.73 9.94
CA LEU A 27 -8.61 1.18 8.60
C LEU A 27 -9.96 0.83 7.96
N GLY A 28 -10.15 1.18 6.70
CA GLY A 28 -11.25 0.71 5.88
C GLY A 28 -11.12 -0.78 5.54
N GLU A 29 -12.24 -1.48 5.42
CA GLU A 29 -12.29 -2.89 5.02
C GLU A 29 -12.76 -3.01 3.57
N TYR A 30 -11.97 -3.69 2.73
CA TYR A 30 -12.22 -3.87 1.30
C TYR A 30 -12.06 -5.32 0.88
N SER A 31 -12.70 -5.75 -0.20
CA SER A 31 -12.53 -7.10 -0.75
C SER A 31 -11.43 -7.16 -1.79
N ILE A 32 -10.71 -8.29 -1.84
CA ILE A 32 -9.82 -8.66 -2.95
C ILE A 32 -10.51 -9.79 -3.73
N SER A 33 -10.39 -9.76 -5.06
CA SER A 33 -10.93 -10.82 -5.91
C SER A 33 -10.34 -12.18 -5.54
N SER A 34 -11.19 -13.20 -5.38
CA SER A 34 -10.71 -14.55 -5.07
C SER A 34 -9.74 -15.04 -6.14
N GLY A 35 -8.56 -15.51 -5.72
CA GLY A 35 -7.52 -15.99 -6.62
C GLY A 35 -6.79 -14.91 -7.41
N ASP A 36 -6.89 -13.62 -7.06
CA ASP A 36 -6.05 -12.57 -7.65
C ASP A 36 -4.58 -12.96 -7.53
N THR A 37 -3.86 -12.99 -8.64
CA THR A 37 -2.47 -13.46 -8.70
C THR A 37 -1.45 -12.41 -8.25
N THR A 38 -1.87 -11.15 -8.16
CA THR A 38 -1.00 -10.02 -7.86
C THR A 38 -0.72 -9.98 -6.37
N LYS A 39 0.56 -9.98 -5.99
CA LYS A 39 0.94 -9.77 -4.60
C LYS A 39 0.71 -8.31 -4.23
N ILE A 40 0.22 -8.06 -3.02
CA ILE A 40 0.08 -6.72 -2.47
C ILE A 40 0.84 -6.70 -1.15
N PHE A 41 1.99 -6.03 -1.13
CA PHE A 41 2.86 -5.95 0.03
C PHE A 41 2.31 -4.98 1.08
N PHE A 42 2.77 -5.12 2.32
CA PHE A 42 2.48 -4.16 3.38
C PHE A 42 2.94 -2.77 2.93
N GLN A 43 2.07 -1.77 3.06
CA GLN A 43 2.23 -0.40 2.58
C GLN A 43 2.25 -0.20 1.06
N ASP A 44 1.86 -1.19 0.26
CA ASP A 44 1.56 -0.92 -1.15
C ASP A 44 0.32 -0.02 -1.26
N ALA A 45 0.35 0.89 -2.22
CA ALA A 45 -0.85 1.60 -2.63
C ALA A 45 -1.82 0.62 -3.29
N VAL A 46 -3.12 0.81 -3.05
CA VAL A 46 -4.19 0.02 -3.65
C VAL A 46 -5.16 0.91 -4.43
N SER A 47 -5.74 0.35 -5.48
CA SER A 47 -6.72 1.00 -6.36
C SER A 47 -8.00 0.19 -6.42
N ALA A 48 -9.14 0.86 -6.61
CA ALA A 48 -10.43 0.21 -6.74
C ALA A 48 -10.66 -0.25 -8.19
N THR A 49 -11.21 -1.44 -8.32
CA THR A 49 -11.59 -2.02 -9.61
C THR A 49 -13.07 -1.81 -9.89
N ALA A 50 -13.45 -1.84 -11.17
CA ALA A 50 -14.86 -1.79 -11.58
C ALA A 50 -15.69 -2.98 -11.04
N ALA A 51 -15.04 -4.05 -10.55
CA ALA A 51 -15.70 -5.21 -9.95
C ALA A 51 -16.08 -5.00 -8.47
N GLY A 52 -15.79 -3.82 -7.90
CA GLY A 52 -16.05 -3.54 -6.49
C GLY A 52 -15.05 -4.19 -5.52
N THR A 53 -13.87 -4.56 -6.02
CA THR A 53 -12.74 -5.07 -5.24
C THR A 53 -11.55 -4.12 -5.34
N ILE A 54 -10.48 -4.40 -4.60
CA ILE A 54 -9.20 -3.69 -4.73
C ILE A 54 -8.12 -4.59 -5.33
N HIS A 55 -7.11 -3.96 -5.92
CA HIS A 55 -5.86 -4.59 -6.37
C HIS A 55 -4.65 -3.71 -6.02
N GLN A 56 -3.43 -4.22 -6.25
CA GLN A 56 -2.22 -3.38 -6.16
C GLN A 56 -2.34 -2.23 -7.16
N ALA A 57 -2.16 -1.00 -6.69
CA ALA A 57 -2.14 0.15 -7.58
C ALA A 57 -0.86 0.15 -8.41
N ALA A 58 -0.98 0.52 -9.68
CA ALA A 58 0.12 0.77 -10.60
C ALA A 58 0.30 2.27 -10.90
N ALA A 59 1.29 2.59 -11.72
CA ALA A 59 1.47 3.93 -12.23
C ALA A 59 0.24 4.41 -13.01
N SER A 60 -0.22 5.63 -12.75
CA SER A 60 -1.37 6.27 -13.43
C SER A 60 -2.74 5.62 -13.17
N GLU A 61 -2.88 4.88 -12.06
CA GLU A 61 -4.19 4.39 -11.63
C GLU A 61 -5.20 5.52 -11.41
N ALA A 62 -6.43 5.31 -11.86
CA ALA A 62 -7.47 6.33 -11.82
C ALA A 62 -8.16 6.43 -10.45
N PHE A 63 -8.15 5.34 -9.67
CA PHE A 63 -8.94 5.22 -8.44
C PHE A 63 -8.07 4.75 -7.27
N LEU A 64 -7.00 5.49 -6.98
CA LEU A 64 -6.19 5.28 -5.77
C LEU A 64 -7.04 5.43 -4.52
N LEU A 65 -6.97 4.44 -3.62
CA LEU A 65 -7.71 4.40 -2.36
C LEU A 65 -6.82 4.74 -1.16
N GLY A 66 -5.69 4.06 -1.04
CA GLY A 66 -4.90 4.14 0.18
C GLY A 66 -3.80 3.09 0.27
N SER A 67 -3.33 2.83 1.49
CA SER A 67 -2.21 1.93 1.78
C SER A 67 -2.64 0.63 2.45
N LEU A 68 -2.19 -0.53 1.95
CA LEU A 68 -2.50 -1.82 2.56
C LEU A 68 -1.80 -1.98 3.92
N ASN A 69 -2.58 -2.32 4.96
CA ASN A 69 -2.11 -2.58 6.33
C ASN A 69 -2.32 -4.04 6.79
N GLY A 70 -2.79 -4.91 5.89
CA GLY A 70 -2.93 -6.34 6.11
C GLY A 70 -4.17 -6.91 5.47
N VAL A 71 -4.28 -8.24 5.51
CA VAL A 71 -5.44 -8.99 5.05
C VAL A 71 -5.89 -10.02 6.08
N PHE A 72 -7.18 -10.31 6.09
CA PHE A 72 -7.78 -11.38 6.86
C PHE A 72 -8.66 -12.25 5.97
N TYR A 73 -8.55 -13.57 6.07
CA TYR A 73 -9.31 -14.52 5.26
C TYR A 73 -9.36 -15.90 5.94
N THR A 74 -10.26 -16.77 5.47
CA THR A 74 -10.21 -18.18 5.81
C THR A 74 -9.26 -18.89 4.86
N ASP A 75 -8.11 -19.36 5.36
CA ASP A 75 -7.10 -20.03 4.53
C ASP A 75 -7.68 -21.33 3.95
N PRO A 76 -7.77 -21.48 2.60
CA PRO A 76 -8.39 -22.64 1.98
C PRO A 76 -7.60 -23.93 2.19
N THR A 77 -6.32 -23.84 2.54
CA THR A 77 -5.45 -25.01 2.77
C THR A 77 -5.56 -25.55 4.19
N THR A 78 -5.72 -24.66 5.17
CA THR A 78 -5.79 -25.02 6.60
C THR A 78 -7.19 -24.95 7.20
N SER A 79 -8.14 -24.33 6.48
CA SER A 79 -9.50 -24.01 6.95
C SER A 79 -9.52 -23.15 8.22
N LYS A 80 -8.50 -22.30 8.43
CA LYS A 80 -8.37 -21.46 9.63
C LYS A 80 -8.49 -19.98 9.29
N PRO A 81 -9.14 -19.17 10.15
CA PRO A 81 -9.05 -17.72 10.04
C PRO A 81 -7.60 -17.27 10.18
N THR A 82 -7.12 -16.49 9.21
CA THR A 82 -5.72 -16.12 9.06
C THR A 82 -5.63 -14.62 8.84
N PHE A 83 -4.81 -13.96 9.65
CA PHE A 83 -4.33 -12.61 9.37
C PHE A 83 -2.93 -12.72 8.75
N ALA A 84 -2.69 -11.94 7.69
CA ALA A 84 -1.37 -11.76 7.10
C ALA A 84 -1.11 -10.27 6.88
N ASN A 85 0.15 -9.85 7.01
CA ASN A 85 0.53 -8.45 6.80
C ASN A 85 0.48 -8.02 5.33
N HIS A 86 0.36 -8.97 4.40
CA HIS A 86 0.35 -8.76 2.97
C HIS A 86 -0.57 -9.79 2.29
N TYR A 87 -1.00 -9.49 1.06
CA TYR A 87 -1.67 -10.45 0.20
C TYR A 87 -0.65 -11.22 -0.62
N ALA A 88 -0.55 -12.53 -0.39
CA ALA A 88 0.48 -13.39 -1.00
C ALA A 88 0.22 -13.74 -2.47
N GLY A 89 -0.93 -13.33 -3.03
CA GLY A 89 -1.38 -13.76 -4.35
C GLY A 89 -2.00 -15.16 -4.34
N SER A 90 -2.87 -15.42 -5.30
CA SER A 90 -3.48 -16.73 -5.60
C SER A 90 -4.21 -17.38 -4.42
N ILE A 91 -4.72 -16.60 -3.47
CA ILE A 91 -5.51 -17.12 -2.35
C ILE A 91 -6.94 -17.34 -2.85
N ALA A 92 -7.33 -18.61 -3.00
CA ALA A 92 -8.67 -19.01 -3.41
C ALA A 92 -9.67 -18.98 -2.24
N ALA A 93 -9.84 -17.80 -1.64
CA ALA A 93 -10.83 -17.53 -0.59
C ALA A 93 -11.80 -16.43 -1.06
N ALA A 94 -13.08 -16.53 -0.70
CA ALA A 94 -14.10 -15.54 -1.09
C ALA A 94 -14.32 -14.47 -0.01
N ASP A 95 -13.80 -14.68 1.19
CA ASP A 95 -13.98 -13.84 2.38
C ASP A 95 -12.74 -12.98 2.68
N ILE A 96 -11.90 -12.71 1.66
CA ILE A 96 -10.70 -11.89 1.82
C ILE A 96 -11.09 -10.45 2.13
N LYS A 97 -10.63 -9.98 3.28
CA LYS A 97 -10.75 -8.62 3.78
C LYS A 97 -9.38 -7.97 3.79
N ALA A 98 -9.21 -6.88 3.08
CA ALA A 98 -8.03 -6.04 3.10
C ALA A 98 -8.29 -4.82 3.97
N PHE A 99 -7.37 -4.55 4.88
CA PHE A 99 -7.42 -3.36 5.73
C PHE A 99 -6.56 -2.27 5.11
N VAL A 100 -7.17 -1.13 4.80
CA VAL A 100 -6.53 -0.05 4.04
C VAL A 100 -6.59 1.23 4.86
N ALA A 101 -5.46 1.96 4.92
CA ALA A 101 -5.45 3.33 5.41
C ALA A 101 -5.93 4.24 4.28
N ASP A 102 -7.17 4.71 4.39
CA ASP A 102 -7.97 5.34 3.34
C ASP A 102 -8.57 6.70 3.77
N ASP A 103 -8.21 7.21 4.95
CA ASP A 103 -8.73 8.49 5.44
C ASP A 103 -8.27 9.63 4.51
N PRO A 104 -9.21 10.42 3.92
CA PRO A 104 -8.87 11.51 3.00
C PRO A 104 -7.99 12.62 3.60
N TYR A 105 -7.88 12.69 4.94
CA TYR A 105 -7.03 13.65 5.63
C TYR A 105 -5.73 13.02 6.16
N GLU A 106 -5.48 11.73 5.95
CA GLU A 106 -4.21 11.08 6.26
C GLU A 106 -3.09 11.66 5.40
N ARG A 107 -1.90 11.82 5.98
CA ARG A 107 -0.69 12.07 5.21
C ARG A 107 0.13 10.80 5.16
N PHE A 108 0.74 10.60 4.00
CA PHE A 108 1.66 9.51 3.78
C PHE A 108 3.06 10.03 3.49
N GLU A 109 4.04 9.27 3.97
CA GLU A 109 5.44 9.38 3.61
C GLU A 109 5.79 8.21 2.69
N ILE A 110 6.59 8.46 1.67
CA ILE A 110 7.11 7.48 0.74
C ILE A 110 8.50 7.94 0.28
N GLN A 111 9.40 7.00 0.02
CA GLN A 111 10.74 7.30 -0.47
C GLN A 111 10.66 7.80 -1.92
N SER A 112 11.47 8.79 -2.27
CA SER A 112 11.65 9.14 -3.68
C SER A 112 12.70 8.26 -4.35
N ASN A 113 12.41 7.86 -5.59
CA ASN A 113 13.34 7.14 -6.48
C ASN A 113 14.46 8.03 -7.03
N LYS A 114 14.44 9.34 -6.75
CA LYS A 114 15.42 10.29 -7.28
C LYS A 114 16.81 10.00 -6.73
N THR A 115 17.77 9.75 -7.61
CA THR A 115 19.18 9.47 -7.24
C THR A 115 19.93 10.66 -6.64
N SER A 116 19.35 11.86 -6.72
CA SER A 116 19.91 13.11 -6.22
C SER A 116 18.91 13.82 -5.30
N ALA A 117 19.38 14.79 -4.52
CA ALA A 117 18.48 15.60 -3.70
C ALA A 117 17.43 16.33 -4.57
N HIS A 118 16.22 16.46 -4.03
CA HIS A 118 15.19 17.29 -4.66
C HIS A 118 15.64 18.74 -4.75
N ALA A 119 15.28 19.39 -5.86
CA ALA A 119 15.45 20.82 -6.06
C ALA A 119 14.23 21.58 -5.54
N GLN A 120 14.36 22.88 -5.24
CA GLN A 120 13.21 23.70 -4.82
C GLN A 120 12.10 23.75 -5.88
N SER A 121 12.44 23.56 -7.16
CA SER A 121 11.50 23.49 -8.29
C SER A 121 10.69 22.19 -8.35
N ASP A 122 11.02 21.19 -7.53
CA ASP A 122 10.28 19.93 -7.43
C ASP A 122 9.01 20.09 -6.56
N VAL A 123 8.95 21.16 -5.75
CA VAL A 123 7.82 21.42 -4.85
C VAL A 123 6.56 21.77 -5.67
N PHE A 124 5.44 21.15 -5.30
CA PHE A 124 4.13 21.24 -5.99
C PHE A 124 4.03 20.51 -7.34
N ASN A 125 5.06 19.76 -7.74
CA ASN A 125 4.93 18.83 -8.86
C ASN A 125 4.16 17.57 -8.43
N ASN A 126 3.50 16.96 -9.41
CA ASN A 126 2.88 15.65 -9.23
C ASN A 126 3.90 14.57 -9.58
N TYR A 127 3.97 13.55 -8.73
CA TYR A 127 4.77 12.35 -8.94
C TYR A 127 3.85 11.16 -9.12
N ASN A 128 4.35 10.13 -9.79
CA ASN A 128 3.61 8.89 -10.03
C ASN A 128 4.25 7.77 -9.22
N ILE A 129 3.45 6.79 -8.81
CA ILE A 129 3.98 5.63 -8.08
C ILE A 129 4.82 4.77 -9.02
N GLU A 130 6.06 4.50 -8.60
CA GLU A 130 6.87 3.44 -9.15
C GLU A 130 6.68 2.18 -8.30
N VAL A 131 6.01 1.19 -8.85
CA VAL A 131 5.82 -0.11 -8.19
C VAL A 131 7.05 -0.97 -8.43
N THR A 132 7.65 -1.44 -7.35
CA THR A 132 8.74 -2.41 -7.41
C THR A 132 8.39 -3.65 -6.59
N ALA A 133 9.11 -4.75 -6.82
CA ALA A 133 8.91 -5.96 -6.04
C ALA A 133 9.25 -5.70 -4.57
N GLY A 134 8.29 -5.91 -3.67
CA GLY A 134 8.48 -5.78 -2.23
C GLY A 134 9.56 -6.71 -1.66
N ASP A 135 10.02 -6.41 -0.45
CA ASP A 135 10.97 -7.24 0.27
C ASP A 135 10.29 -8.52 0.78
N SER A 136 10.67 -9.68 0.25
CA SER A 136 10.10 -10.97 0.66
C SER A 136 10.47 -11.40 2.09
N ALA A 137 11.50 -10.79 2.70
CA ALA A 137 11.92 -11.16 4.06
C ALA A 137 10.93 -10.66 5.12
N ASN A 138 10.29 -9.51 4.89
CA ASN A 138 9.34 -8.87 5.81
C ASN A 138 7.98 -8.55 5.16
N ASN A 139 7.85 -8.76 3.86
CA ASN A 139 6.70 -8.44 3.02
C ASN A 139 6.30 -6.97 3.03
N VAL A 140 7.30 -6.08 3.04
CA VAL A 140 7.12 -4.62 2.95
C VAL A 140 7.29 -4.15 1.50
N SER A 141 6.43 -3.22 1.10
CA SER A 141 6.49 -2.56 -0.20
C SER A 141 7.83 -1.86 -0.40
N LYS A 142 8.31 -1.89 -1.64
CA LYS A 142 9.43 -1.08 -2.11
C LYS A 142 9.00 -0.02 -3.11
N SER A 143 7.71 0.30 -3.15
CA SER A 143 7.19 1.34 -4.02
C SER A 143 7.74 2.72 -3.63
N GLU A 144 7.96 3.56 -4.64
CA GLU A 144 8.59 4.89 -4.53
C GLU A 144 7.84 5.94 -5.37
N LEU A 145 8.26 7.22 -5.27
CA LEU A 145 7.80 8.36 -6.09
C LEU A 145 8.91 9.04 -6.90
#